data_AF-A0A1H2VR56-F1
#
_entry.id   AF-A0A1H2VR56-F1
#
_cell.length_a   1.000
_cell.length_b   1.000
_cell.length_c   1.000
_cell.angle_alpha   90.00
_cell.angle_beta   90.00
_cell.angle_gamma   90.00
#
_symmetry.space_group_name_H-M   'P 1'
#
loop_
_entity.id
_entity.type
_entity.pdbx_description
1 polymer ?
#
loop_
_entity_poly.entity_id
_entity_poly.type
_entity_poly.pdbx_seq_one_letter_code
_entity_poly.pdbx_strand_id
1 'polypeptide(L)'
;MRIHNKSSLFLMEIIFSLLFFSVAGSICVQLFIKSHIISQETKYLSHANMMANNIAETYRANTLTDHYPYDKDKNIYFDNNWILTNSDNAVFVAHLTFSDNMLRIEFIHDGDSILSLKVRAYNQRVVNRS
;
A
#
# COMPACT_ATOMS: atom_id res chain seq x y z
N MET A 1 49.57 -45.49 14.54
CA MET A 1 48.16 -45.23 14.20
C MET A 1 47.86 -43.77 14.55
N ARG A 2 47.98 -42.84 13.58
CA ARG A 2 47.80 -41.40 13.82
C ARG A 2 46.31 -41.05 13.75
N ILE A 3 45.67 -40.99 14.91
CA ILE A 3 44.32 -40.44 15.07
C ILE A 3 44.45 -39.11 15.83
N HIS A 4 45.06 -38.13 15.19
CA HIS A 4 45.09 -36.77 15.67
C HIS A 4 45.31 -35.93 14.41
N ASN A 5 44.24 -35.31 13.92
CA ASN A 5 44.14 -34.30 12.85
C ASN A 5 42.73 -34.34 12.20
N LYS A 6 42.03 -35.50 12.21
CA LYS A 6 40.66 -35.64 11.69
C LYS A 6 39.59 -35.01 12.60
N SER A 7 39.64 -35.20 13.92
CA SER A 7 38.65 -34.59 14.84
C SER A 7 38.74 -33.07 14.91
N SER A 8 39.94 -32.49 14.79
CA SER A 8 40.13 -31.03 14.76
C SER A 8 39.53 -30.41 13.49
N LEU A 9 39.70 -31.07 12.34
CA LEU A 9 39.13 -30.63 11.08
C LEU A 9 37.59 -30.68 11.11
N PHE A 10 37.02 -31.77 11.62
CA PHE A 10 35.58 -31.91 11.79
C PHE A 10 35.00 -30.87 12.78
N LEU A 11 35.71 -30.60 13.88
CA LEU A 11 35.30 -29.62 14.88
C LEU A 11 35.34 -28.18 14.31
N MET A 12 36.33 -27.86 13.49
CA MET A 12 36.41 -26.58 12.78
C MET A 12 35.24 -26.38 11.82
N GLU A 13 34.87 -27.42 11.08
CA GLU A 13 33.75 -27.42 10.12
C GLU A 13 32.40 -27.19 10.82
N ILE A 14 32.21 -27.77 12.02
CA ILE A 14 31.00 -27.54 12.83
C ILE A 14 30.96 -26.09 13.36
N ILE A 15 32.08 -25.53 13.82
CA ILE A 15 32.12 -24.14 14.31
C ILE A 15 31.76 -23.17 13.18
N PHE A 16 32.34 -23.34 11.99
CA PHE A 16 32.01 -22.50 10.84
C PHE A 16 30.54 -22.65 10.40
N SER A 17 30.00 -23.87 10.44
CA SER A 17 28.59 -24.12 10.12
C SER A 17 27.63 -23.49 11.13
N LEU A 18 27.93 -23.55 12.43
CA LEU A 18 27.14 -22.92 13.49
C LEU A 18 27.22 -21.40 13.44
N LEU A 19 28.39 -20.83 13.13
CA LEU A 19 28.55 -19.39 12.94
C LEU A 19 27.73 -18.90 11.74
N PHE A 20 27.81 -19.61 10.61
CA PHE A 20 27.02 -19.29 9.43
C PHE A 20 25.51 -19.43 9.68
N PHE A 21 25.11 -20.50 10.37
CA PHE A 21 23.71 -20.73 10.74
C PHE A 21 23.19 -19.67 11.71
N SER A 22 24.02 -19.18 12.64
CA SER A 22 23.65 -18.09 13.55
C SER A 22 23.44 -16.76 12.81
N VAL A 23 24.33 -16.43 11.86
CA VAL A 23 24.20 -15.23 11.02
C VAL A 23 22.98 -15.34 10.12
N ALA A 24 22.78 -16.50 9.48
CA ALA A 24 21.61 -16.79 8.68
C ALA A 24 20.32 -16.70 9.50
N GLY A 25 20.29 -17.23 10.72
CA GLY A 25 19.16 -17.14 11.64
C GLY A 25 18.77 -15.68 11.97
N SER A 26 19.76 -14.83 12.23
CA SER A 26 19.52 -13.39 12.43
C SER A 26 18.95 -12.72 11.17
N ILE A 27 19.50 -13.02 9.99
CA ILE A 27 19.02 -12.48 8.71
C ILE A 27 17.60 -12.97 8.41
N CYS A 28 17.29 -14.24 8.65
CA CYS A 28 15.96 -14.83 8.46
C CYS A 28 14.90 -14.16 9.35
N VAL A 29 15.21 -13.91 10.63
CA VAL A 29 14.30 -13.19 11.55
C VAL A 29 14.10 -11.74 11.09
N GLN A 30 15.18 -11.07 10.69
CA GLN A 30 15.09 -9.70 10.16
C GLN A 30 14.26 -9.60 8.88
N LEU A 31 14.45 -10.53 7.94
CA LEU A 31 13.65 -10.61 6.71
C LEU A 31 12.18 -10.87 7.01
N PHE A 32 11.87 -11.73 7.99
CA PHE A 32 10.50 -12.00 8.39
C PHE A 32 9.81 -10.77 8.98
N ILE A 33 10.49 -10.06 9.88
CA ILE A 33 9.97 -8.81 10.47
C ILE A 33 9.80 -7.75 9.38
N LYS A 34 10.79 -7.58 8.50
CA LYS A 34 10.71 -6.63 7.38
C LYS A 34 9.58 -6.99 6.42
N SER A 35 9.40 -8.26 6.08
CA SER A 35 8.28 -8.72 5.23
C SER A 35 6.93 -8.45 5.87
N HIS A 36 6.83 -8.58 7.20
CA HIS A 36 5.61 -8.25 7.93
C HIS A 36 5.28 -6.76 7.86
N ILE A 37 6.28 -5.87 7.98
CA ILE A 37 6.11 -4.41 7.82
C ILE A 37 5.73 -4.05 6.38
N ILE A 38 6.46 -4.59 5.39
CA ILE A 38 6.18 -4.40 3.96
C ILE A 38 4.76 -4.89 3.60
N SER A 39 4.30 -5.99 4.20
CA SER A 39 2.94 -6.49 3.99
C SER A 39 1.89 -5.51 4.52
N GLN A 40 2.13 -4.85 5.66
CA GLN A 40 1.20 -3.86 6.20
C GLN A 40 1.18 -2.58 5.34
N GLU A 41 2.34 -2.05 4.97
CA GLU A 41 2.43 -0.87 4.09
C GLU A 41 1.82 -1.15 2.71
N THR A 42 2.07 -2.34 2.16
CA THR A 42 1.47 -2.76 0.89
C THR A 42 -0.04 -2.90 1.01
N LYS A 43 -0.58 -3.33 2.15
CA LYS A 43 -2.03 -3.36 2.37
C LYS A 43 -2.62 -1.97 2.29
N TYR A 44 -2.08 -0.99 3.03
CA TYR A 44 -2.59 0.39 2.99
C TYR A 44 -2.52 0.97 1.58
N LEU A 45 -1.39 0.81 0.89
CA LEU A 45 -1.22 1.28 -0.48
C LEU A 45 -2.18 0.58 -1.46
N SER A 46 -2.36 -0.73 -1.32
CA SER A 46 -3.27 -1.52 -2.15
C SER A 46 -4.72 -1.10 -1.94
N HIS A 47 -5.14 -0.93 -0.68
CA HIS A 47 -6.48 -0.44 -0.34
C HIS A 47 -6.70 1.00 -0.81
N ALA A 48 -5.73 1.89 -0.63
CA ALA A 48 -5.76 3.26 -1.16
C ALA A 48 -5.95 3.27 -2.67
N ASN A 49 -5.21 2.42 -3.39
CA ASN A 49 -5.27 2.37 -4.84
C ASN A 49 -6.61 1.79 -5.34
N MET A 50 -7.11 0.73 -4.67
CA MET A 50 -8.43 0.20 -4.93
C MET A 50 -9.51 1.26 -4.72
N MET A 51 -9.43 2.01 -3.62
CA MET A 51 -10.40 3.05 -3.30
C MET A 51 -10.32 4.23 -4.27
N ALA A 52 -9.11 4.67 -4.62
CA ALA A 52 -8.88 5.68 -5.64
C ALA A 52 -9.49 5.26 -6.99
N ASN A 53 -9.35 3.99 -7.38
CA ASN A 53 -9.97 3.47 -8.59
C ASN A 53 -11.50 3.42 -8.50
N ASN A 54 -12.07 3.01 -7.37
CA ASN A 54 -13.52 3.02 -7.17
C ASN A 54 -14.09 4.44 -7.26
N ILE A 55 -13.40 5.43 -6.66
CA ILE A 55 -13.74 6.84 -6.79
C ILE A 55 -13.59 7.30 -8.24
N ALA A 56 -12.53 6.89 -8.94
CA ALA A 56 -12.34 7.20 -10.36
C ALA A 56 -13.46 6.64 -11.25
N GLU A 57 -13.94 5.44 -10.96
CA GLU A 57 -14.99 4.76 -11.70
C GLU A 57 -16.36 5.40 -11.44
N THR A 58 -16.69 5.68 -10.18
CA THR A 58 -17.91 6.42 -9.82
C THR A 58 -17.91 7.86 -10.36
N TYR A 59 -16.74 8.50 -10.46
CA TYR A 59 -16.58 9.77 -11.17
C TYR A 59 -16.92 9.65 -12.65
N ARG A 60 -16.41 8.61 -13.33
CA ARG A 60 -16.72 8.34 -14.74
C ARG A 60 -18.18 7.98 -14.97
N ALA A 61 -18.79 7.28 -14.02
CA ALA A 61 -20.20 6.92 -14.04
C ALA A 61 -21.13 8.10 -13.65
N ASN A 62 -20.56 9.25 -13.26
CA ASN A 62 -21.29 10.42 -12.79
C ASN A 62 -22.17 10.16 -11.54
N THR A 63 -21.81 9.16 -10.74
CA THR A 63 -22.51 8.74 -9.50
C THR A 63 -21.65 8.92 -8.25
N LEU A 64 -20.57 9.71 -8.36
CA LEU A 64 -19.59 9.91 -7.30
C LEU A 64 -20.24 10.45 -6.02
N THR A 65 -21.13 11.44 -6.13
CA THR A 65 -21.81 12.04 -4.97
C THR A 65 -22.77 11.06 -4.27
N ASP A 66 -23.29 10.06 -4.97
CA ASP A 66 -24.23 9.08 -4.40
C ASP A 66 -23.51 8.05 -3.51
N HIS A 67 -22.26 7.75 -3.84
CA HIS A 67 -21.45 6.75 -3.14
C HIS A 67 -20.46 7.36 -2.16
N TYR A 68 -19.96 8.57 -2.46
CA TYR A 68 -18.92 9.25 -1.72
C TYR A 68 -19.33 10.69 -1.40
N PRO A 69 -19.95 10.93 -0.23
CA PRO A 69 -20.20 12.29 0.22
C PRO A 69 -18.86 12.97 0.48
N TYR A 70 -18.59 14.03 -0.28
CA TYR A 70 -17.40 14.86 -0.12
C TYR A 70 -17.79 16.23 0.47
N ASP A 71 -16.90 16.79 1.28
CA ASP A 71 -17.09 18.09 1.92
C ASP A 71 -16.99 19.26 0.90
N LYS A 72 -17.21 20.49 1.35
CA LYS A 72 -17.03 21.72 0.55
C LYS A 72 -15.64 21.82 -0.08
N ASP A 73 -14.63 21.32 0.63
CA ASP A 73 -13.24 21.24 0.18
C ASP A 73 -12.94 19.98 -0.65
N LYS A 74 -13.98 19.21 -0.99
CA LYS A 74 -13.91 17.99 -1.80
C LYS A 74 -13.07 16.88 -1.16
N ASN A 75 -13.13 16.81 0.16
CA ASN A 75 -12.50 15.77 0.97
C ASN A 75 -13.48 14.64 1.26
N ILE A 76 -13.03 13.40 1.14
CA ILE A 76 -13.73 12.22 1.63
C ILE A 76 -12.94 11.67 2.81
N TYR A 77 -13.62 11.39 3.92
CA TYR A 77 -13.01 10.95 5.16
C TYR A 77 -13.25 9.46 5.37
N PHE A 78 -12.19 8.73 5.73
CA PHE A 78 -12.24 7.30 6.01
C PHE A 78 -11.64 6.99 7.39
N ASP A 79 -12.24 6.02 8.07
CA ASP A 79 -11.71 5.47 9.32
C ASP A 79 -10.55 4.48 9.04
N ASN A 80 -10.01 3.88 10.11
CA ASN A 80 -8.94 2.88 10.00
C ASN A 80 -9.33 1.62 9.19
N ASN A 81 -10.62 1.41 8.97
CA ASN A 81 -11.18 0.26 8.27
C ASN A 81 -11.60 0.59 6.83
N TRP A 82 -11.22 1.77 6.30
CA TRP A 82 -11.61 2.26 4.97
C TRP A 82 -13.11 2.50 4.80
N ILE A 83 -13.83 2.71 5.91
CA ILE A 83 -15.25 3.00 5.94
C ILE A 83 -15.44 4.51 5.99
N LEU A 84 -16.47 5.00 5.30
CA LEU A 84 -16.85 6.41 5.32
C LEU A 84 -17.16 6.87 6.74
N THR A 85 -16.49 7.95 7.16
CA THR A 85 -16.64 8.52 8.49
C THR A 85 -16.70 10.04 8.42
N ASN A 86 -16.93 10.68 9.56
CA ASN A 86 -16.88 12.13 9.69
C ASN A 86 -15.44 12.61 9.90
N SER A 87 -15.18 13.90 9.67
CA SER A 87 -13.85 14.51 9.84
C SER A 87 -13.22 14.29 11.22
N ASP A 88 -14.03 14.16 12.29
CA ASP A 88 -13.57 13.98 13.67
C ASP A 88 -12.94 12.60 13.94
N ASN A 89 -13.40 11.56 13.23
CA ASN A 89 -12.92 10.18 13.36
C ASN A 89 -12.09 9.73 12.16
N ALA A 90 -11.68 10.68 11.31
CA ALA A 90 -10.98 10.40 10.07
C ALA A 90 -9.51 10.02 10.37
N VAL A 91 -9.10 8.87 9.85
CA VAL A 91 -7.68 8.43 9.86
C VAL A 91 -7.06 8.62 8.48
N PHE A 92 -7.83 8.38 7.43
CA PHE A 92 -7.42 8.61 6.05
C PHE A 92 -8.32 9.67 5.41
N VAL A 93 -7.71 10.59 4.65
CA VAL A 93 -8.43 11.66 3.95
C VAL A 93 -8.10 11.57 2.46
N ALA A 94 -9.12 11.49 1.62
CA ALA A 94 -8.98 11.57 0.18
C ALA A 94 -9.37 12.98 -0.31
N HIS A 95 -8.40 13.74 -0.80
CA HIS A 95 -8.62 15.04 -1.41
C HIS A 95 -8.90 14.90 -2.90
N LEU A 96 -10.03 15.43 -3.37
CA LEU A 96 -10.43 15.41 -4.78
C LEU A 96 -10.20 16.78 -5.42
N THR A 97 -9.21 16.87 -6.32
CA THR A 97 -9.00 18.06 -7.14
C THR A 97 -9.53 17.82 -8.55
N PHE A 98 -10.58 18.54 -8.91
CA PHE A 98 -11.15 18.53 -10.27
C PHE A 98 -10.50 19.67 -11.07
N SER A 99 -9.80 19.33 -12.15
CA SER A 99 -9.15 20.28 -13.06
C SER A 99 -9.55 19.93 -14.49
N ASP A 100 -10.36 20.77 -15.14
CA ASP A 100 -10.97 20.65 -16.49
C ASP A 100 -11.35 19.24 -16.96
N ASN A 101 -10.37 18.41 -17.31
CA ASN A 101 -10.57 17.06 -17.84
C ASN A 101 -9.84 15.95 -17.04
N MET A 102 -9.39 16.28 -15.83
CA MET A 102 -8.59 15.45 -14.94
C MET A 102 -9.15 15.56 -13.51
N LEU A 103 -9.47 14.42 -12.91
CA LEU A 103 -9.66 14.27 -11.48
C LEU A 103 -8.35 13.79 -10.87
N ARG A 104 -7.80 14.53 -9.90
CA ARG A 104 -6.72 14.06 -9.04
C ARG A 104 -7.31 13.64 -7.70
N ILE A 105 -6.93 12.45 -7.26
CA ILE A 105 -7.32 11.86 -5.98
C ILE A 105 -6.04 11.69 -5.18
N GLU A 106 -5.95 12.33 -4.02
CA GLU A 106 -4.78 12.25 -3.15
C GLU A 106 -5.19 11.70 -1.78
N PHE A 107 -4.63 10.55 -1.40
CA PHE A 107 -4.85 9.94 -0.10
C PHE A 107 -3.74 10.38 0.85
N ILE A 108 -4.15 11.06 1.92
CA ILE A 108 -3.30 11.56 2.99
C ILE A 108 -3.61 10.77 4.26
N HIS A 109 -2.55 10.38 4.97
CA HIS A 109 -2.64 9.73 6.27
C HIS A 109 -1.61 10.35 7.20
N ASP A 110 -2.06 10.84 8.35
CA ASP A 110 -1.20 11.43 9.38
C ASP A 110 -0.26 12.53 8.86
N GLY A 111 -0.74 13.32 7.88
CA GLY A 111 0.01 14.43 7.26
C GLY A 111 0.90 14.04 6.08
N ASP A 112 1.15 12.74 5.86
CA ASP A 112 1.94 12.26 4.72
C ASP A 112 1.05 11.74 3.59
N SER A 113 1.40 12.10 2.35
CA SER A 113 0.70 11.59 1.16
C SER A 113 1.09 10.12 0.93
N ILE A 114 0.16 9.18 1.09
CA ILE A 114 0.41 7.77 0.79
C ILE A 114 0.36 7.54 -0.72
N LEU A 115 -0.62 8.15 -1.40
CA LEU A 115 -0.89 7.87 -2.80
C LEU A 115 -1.54 9.06 -3.51
N SER A 116 -1.05 9.38 -4.71
CA SER A 116 -1.73 10.28 -5.63
C SER A 116 -2.11 9.56 -6.91
N LEU A 117 -3.40 9.48 -7.23
CA LEU A 117 -3.92 8.95 -8.48
C LEU A 117 -4.45 10.09 -9.35
N LYS A 118 -4.08 10.11 -10.63
CA LYS A 118 -4.60 11.06 -11.62
C LYS A 118 -5.45 10.32 -12.62
N VAL A 119 -6.70 10.74 -12.74
CA VAL A 119 -7.73 10.12 -13.57
C VAL A 119 -8.14 11.14 -14.63
N ARG A 120 -7.87 10.86 -15.91
CA ARG A 120 -8.51 11.61 -16.99
C ARG A 120 -9.97 11.20 -17.10
N ALA A 121 -10.86 12.19 -17.25
CA ALA A 121 -12.21 11.92 -17.69
C ALA A 121 -12.10 11.23 -19.06
N TYR A 122 -12.52 9.97 -19.10
CA TYR A 122 -12.48 9.18 -20.32
C TYR A 122 -13.72 9.55 -21.13
N ASN A 123 -13.50 10.27 -22.22
CA ASN A 123 -14.54 10.72 -23.13
C ASN A 123 -15.11 9.48 -23.86
N GLN A 124 -16.18 8.88 -23.33
CA GLN A 124 -16.84 7.72 -23.95
C GLN A 124 -17.91 8.15 -24.96
N ARG A 125 -17.62 7.83 -26.22
CA ARG A 125 -18.52 7.52 -27.35
C ARG A 125 -19.04 8.69 -28.22
N VAL A 126 -18.25 9.01 -29.24
CA VAL A 126 -18.76 9.05 -30.62
C VAL A 126 -18.53 7.66 -31.22
N VAL A 127 -19.32 6.66 -30.80
CA VAL A 127 -19.50 5.45 -31.62
C VAL A 127 -20.75 5.71 -32.43
N ASN A 128 -20.50 6.27 -33.60
CA ASN A 128 -21.45 6.42 -34.67
C ASN A 128 -21.94 5.01 -35.08
N ARG A 129 -23.22 4.73 -34.86
CA ARG A 129 -23.96 3.70 -35.59
C ARG A 129 -25.19 4.37 -36.19
N SER A 130 -24.97 4.97 -37.35
CA SER A 130 -25.97 5.14 -38.40
C SER A 130 -26.23 3.80 -39.08
#